data_AF-A0A5B2VC75-F1
#
_entry.id   AF-A0A5B2VC75-F1
#
_cell.length_a   1.000
_cell.length_b   1.000
_cell.length_c   1.000
_cell.angle_alpha   90.00
_cell.angle_beta   90.00
_cell.angle_gamma   90.00
#
_symmetry.space_group_name_H-M   'P 1'
#
loop_
_entity.id
_entity.type
_entity.pdbx_description
1 polymer ?
#
loop_
_entity_poly.entity_id
_entity_poly.type
_entity_poly.pdbx_seq_one_letter_code
_entity_poly.pdbx_strand_id
1 'polypeptide(L)'
;MRVTAGVSVPLRLSAWRGRSGQRYVVGVHALAEADLSDVTEAVLIAVCREGDGTARVVDVAAAGALPRERLASSWMSAVRACGATEMHVHRLARDEAERSAVIADLQDDI
;
A
#
# COMPACT_ATOMS: atom_id res chain seq x y z
N MET A 1 -32.19 19.16 -10.89
CA MET A 1 -31.52 18.37 -9.83
C MET A 1 -30.02 18.62 -9.97
N ARG A 2 -29.41 19.39 -9.07
CA ARG A 2 -28.00 19.79 -9.15
C ARG A 2 -27.23 18.89 -8.18
N VAL A 3 -26.48 17.93 -8.70
CA VAL A 3 -25.56 17.13 -7.90
C VAL A 3 -24.30 17.97 -7.73
N THR A 4 -24.04 18.45 -6.53
CA THR A 4 -22.68 18.90 -6.18
C THR A 4 -21.83 17.64 -6.08
N ALA A 5 -21.09 17.33 -7.14
CA ALA A 5 -19.99 16.38 -7.02
C ALA A 5 -19.08 16.94 -5.93
N GLY A 6 -19.03 16.24 -4.78
CA GLY A 6 -18.08 16.57 -3.73
C GLY A 6 -16.70 16.65 -4.37
N VAL A 7 -15.95 17.71 -4.06
CA VAL A 7 -14.59 17.88 -4.55
C VAL A 7 -13.79 16.67 -4.09
N SER A 8 -13.58 15.72 -5.01
CA SER A 8 -12.68 14.60 -4.78
C SER A 8 -11.29 15.21 -4.71
N VAL A 9 -10.66 15.15 -3.53
CA VAL A 9 -9.25 15.51 -3.40
C VAL A 9 -8.47 14.60 -4.36
N PRO A 10 -7.60 15.14 -5.23
CA PRO A 10 -6.88 14.31 -6.17
C PRO A 10 -6.02 13.29 -5.43
N LEU A 11 -6.30 12.01 -5.65
CA LEU A 11 -5.50 10.91 -5.11
C LEU A 11 -4.07 11.04 -5.66
N ARG A 12 -3.08 11.11 -4.76
CA ARG A 12 -1.68 11.09 -5.16
C ARG A 12 -1.33 9.69 -5.66
N LEU A 13 -0.71 9.62 -6.84
CA LEU A 13 -0.28 8.37 -7.44
C LEU A 13 1.25 8.30 -7.48
N SER A 14 1.77 7.09 -7.28
CA SER A 14 3.17 6.74 -7.48
C SER A 14 3.26 5.42 -8.24
N ALA A 15 4.48 4.96 -8.53
CA ALA A 15 4.70 3.64 -9.09
C ALA A 15 5.96 2.98 -8.53
N TRP A 16 5.84 1.69 -8.25
CA TRP A 16 6.97 0.81 -7.93
C TRP A 16 7.35 -0.02 -9.16
N ARG A 17 8.62 -0.43 -9.24
CA ARG A 17 9.05 -1.46 -10.17
C ARG A 17 9.42 -2.69 -9.34
N GLY A 18 8.83 -3.84 -9.67
CA GLY A 18 9.26 -5.09 -9.08
C GLY A 18 10.49 -5.66 -9.80
N ARG A 19 11.02 -6.78 -9.29
CA ARG A 19 12.23 -7.43 -9.81
C ARG A 19 12.08 -7.89 -11.26
N SER A 20 10.86 -8.23 -11.66
CA SER A 20 10.51 -8.55 -13.04
C SER A 20 10.66 -7.37 -14.01
N GLY A 21 10.82 -6.15 -13.49
CA GLY A 21 10.78 -4.90 -14.25
C GLY A 21 9.35 -4.38 -14.49
N GLN A 22 8.33 -5.13 -14.08
CA GLN A 22 6.94 -4.70 -14.16
C GLN A 22 6.69 -3.49 -13.26
N ARG A 23 5.87 -2.55 -13.76
CA ARG A 23 5.51 -1.34 -13.02
C ARG A 23 4.14 -1.50 -12.37
N TYR A 24 4.06 -1.22 -11.08
CA TYR A 24 2.84 -1.27 -10.28
C TYR A 24 2.45 0.14 -9.82
N VAL A 25 1.31 0.64 -10.31
CA VAL A 25 0.77 1.96 -9.93
C VAL A 25 0.05 1.86 -8.58
N VAL A 26 0.27 2.84 -7.71
CA VAL A 26 -0.24 2.86 -6.35
C VAL A 26 -0.86 4.20 -5.98
N GLY A 27 -1.93 4.17 -5.18
CA GLY A 27 -2.41 5.33 -4.44
C GLY A 27 -1.55 5.56 -3.20
N VAL A 28 -1.21 6.81 -2.92
CA VAL A 28 -0.39 7.20 -1.76
C VAL A 28 -1.30 7.76 -0.67
N HIS A 29 -1.19 7.17 0.52
CA HIS A 29 -1.93 7.55 1.71
C HIS A 29 -0.95 7.87 2.84
N ALA A 30 -1.19 8.92 3.62
CA ALA A 30 -0.42 9.17 4.82
C ALA A 30 -0.66 8.02 5.81
N LEU A 31 0.38 7.49 6.45
CA LEU A 31 0.21 6.37 7.38
C LEU A 31 -0.65 6.75 8.60
N ALA A 32 -0.70 8.03 8.97
CA ALA A 32 -1.57 8.54 10.04
C ALA A 32 -3.06 8.51 9.69
N GLU A 33 -3.41 8.58 8.40
CA GLU A 33 -4.79 8.63 7.88
C GLU A 33 -5.23 7.29 7.28
N ALA A 34 -4.30 6.34 7.11
CA ALA A 34 -4.58 5.04 6.53
C ALA A 34 -5.41 4.18 7.50
N ASP A 35 -6.71 4.12 7.24
CA ASP A 35 -7.57 3.08 7.79
C ASP A 35 -7.54 1.86 6.87
N LEU A 36 -7.13 0.70 7.42
CA LEU A 36 -7.07 -0.55 6.69
C LEU A 36 -8.42 -1.29 6.64
N SER A 37 -9.40 -0.88 7.45
CA SER A 37 -10.72 -1.54 7.52
C SER A 37 -11.50 -1.47 6.21
N ASP A 38 -11.33 -0.38 5.45
CA ASP A 38 -11.96 -0.15 4.14
C ASP A 38 -11.10 -0.64 2.96
N VAL A 39 -9.90 -1.17 3.21
CA VAL A 39 -9.02 -1.65 2.15
C VAL A 39 -9.15 -3.17 2.02
N THR A 40 -9.90 -3.59 1.02
CA THR A 40 -10.04 -4.99 0.62
C THR A 40 -9.37 -5.22 -0.73
N GLU A 41 -8.92 -6.46 -0.98
CA GLU A 41 -8.47 -6.92 -2.31
C GLU A 41 -7.36 -6.05 -2.94
N ALA A 42 -6.35 -5.71 -2.15
CA ALA A 42 -5.25 -4.84 -2.57
C ALA A 42 -3.89 -5.39 -2.14
N VAL A 43 -2.81 -4.87 -2.71
CA VAL A 43 -1.47 -5.00 -2.15
C VAL A 43 -1.14 -3.70 -1.41
N LEU A 44 -0.75 -3.84 -0.14
CA LEU A 44 -0.32 -2.78 0.74
C LEU A 44 1.21 -2.74 0.75
N ILE A 45 1.78 -1.57 0.58
CA ILE A 45 3.22 -1.35 0.62
C ILE A 45 3.45 -0.25 1.68
N ALA A 46 4.06 -0.63 2.80
CA ALA A 46 4.49 0.33 3.80
C ALA A 46 5.79 1.00 3.33
N VAL A 47 5.85 2.32 3.38
CA VAL A 47 6.94 3.10 2.78
C VAL A 47 7.51 4.09 3.78
N CYS A 48 8.84 4.12 3.89
CA CYS A 48 9.57 5.19 4.56
C CYS A 48 10.05 6.21 3.51
N ARG A 49 9.91 7.50 3.81
CA ARG A 49 10.53 8.59 3.06
C ARG A 49 11.82 9.00 3.75
N GLU A 50 12.93 8.84 3.05
CA GLU A 50 14.22 9.35 3.50
C GLU A 50 14.27 10.89 3.33
N GLY A 51 15.25 11.54 3.94
CA GLY A 51 15.34 13.01 3.98
C GLY A 51 15.48 13.72 2.62
N ASP A 52 15.85 12.98 1.57
CA ASP A 52 15.92 13.43 0.18
C ASP A 52 14.61 13.21 -0.61
N GLY A 53 13.58 12.63 0.02
CA GLY A 53 12.31 12.28 -0.59
C GLY A 53 12.27 10.89 -1.25
N THR A 54 13.39 10.15 -1.22
CA THR A 54 13.45 8.78 -1.73
C THR A 54 12.52 7.88 -0.93
N ALA A 55 11.68 7.10 -1.63
CA ALA A 55 10.83 6.08 -1.01
C ALA A 55 11.59 4.77 -0.89
N ARG A 56 11.54 4.18 0.29
CA ARG A 56 12.02 2.83 0.57
C ARG A 56 10.87 1.96 1.07
N VAL A 57 10.77 0.74 0.55
CA VAL A 57 9.80 -0.25 1.05
C VAL A 57 10.24 -0.69 2.45
N VAL A 58 9.30 -0.67 3.39
CA VAL A 58 9.48 -1.18 4.75
C VAL A 58 8.93 -2.60 4.83
N ASP A 59 7.74 -2.83 4.27
CA ASP A 59 7.12 -4.15 4.20
C ASP A 59 5.99 -4.16 3.15
N VAL A 60 5.59 -5.35 2.71
CA VAL A 60 4.52 -5.56 1.72
C VAL A 60 3.56 -6.65 2.19
N ALA A 61 2.25 -6.40 2.09
CA ALA A 61 1.21 -7.35 2.52
C ALA A 61 0.00 -7.35 1.56
N ALA A 62 -0.78 -8.44 1.54
CA ALA A 62 -2.07 -8.47 0.85
C ALA A 62 -3.20 -8.04 1.78
N ALA A 63 -3.99 -7.05 1.35
CA ALA A 63 -5.29 -6.77 1.92
C ALA A 63 -6.28 -7.89 1.53
N GLY A 64 -6.80 -8.60 2.53
CA GLY A 64 -7.60 -9.82 2.37
C GLY A 64 -6.91 -11.08 2.94
N ALA A 65 -5.57 -11.14 2.91
CA ALA A 65 -4.81 -12.21 3.57
C ALA A 65 -4.59 -11.97 5.08
N LEU A 66 -4.95 -10.78 5.59
CA LEU A 66 -4.93 -10.43 7.01
C LEU A 66 -6.32 -10.77 7.62
N PRO A 67 -6.60 -12.00 8.09
CA PRO A 67 -7.96 -12.48 8.32
C PRO A 67 -8.49 -12.08 9.70
N ARG A 68 -7.91 -11.06 10.32
CA ARG A 68 -8.22 -10.65 11.69
C ARG A 68 -7.77 -9.22 11.86
N GLU A 69 -8.66 -8.33 12.29
CA GLU A 69 -8.34 -6.94 12.63
C GLU A 69 -7.06 -6.83 13.49
N ARG A 70 -6.82 -7.81 14.38
CA ARG A 70 -5.59 -7.89 15.17
C ARG A 70 -4.31 -8.07 14.34
N LEU A 71 -4.34 -8.85 13.26
CA LEU A 71 -3.19 -9.08 12.39
C LEU A 71 -2.91 -7.83 11.53
N ALA A 72 -3.96 -7.16 11.05
CA ALA A 72 -3.82 -5.85 10.40
C ALA A 72 -3.25 -4.79 11.36
N SER A 73 -3.74 -4.74 12.60
CA SER A 73 -3.21 -3.85 13.64
C SER A 73 -1.79 -4.21 14.06
N SER A 74 -1.41 -5.49 14.13
CA SER A 74 -0.03 -5.88 14.46
C SER A 74 0.93 -5.52 13.34
N TRP A 75 0.52 -5.76 12.08
CA TRP A 75 1.30 -5.36 10.91
C TRP A 75 1.48 -3.83 10.87
N MET A 76 0.40 -3.06 11.04
CA MET A 76 0.47 -1.59 11.15
C MET A 76 1.39 -1.11 12.27
N SER A 77 1.34 -1.78 13.44
CA SER A 77 2.22 -1.43 14.55
C SER A 77 3.69 -1.74 14.22
N ALA A 78 3.96 -2.87 13.57
CA ALA A 78 5.31 -3.26 13.16
C ALA A 78 5.90 -2.29 12.15
N VAL A 79 5.17 -1.98 11.06
CA VAL A 79 5.68 -1.06 10.03
C VAL A 79 5.87 0.36 10.56
N ARG A 80 5.02 0.82 11.50
CA ARG A 80 5.22 2.09 12.23
C ARG A 80 6.50 2.07 13.05
N ALA A 81 6.76 0.99 13.78
CA ALA A 81 7.99 0.84 14.58
C ALA A 81 9.25 0.81 13.69
N CYS A 82 9.12 0.29 12.45
CA CYS A 82 10.17 0.30 11.43
C CYS A 82 10.28 1.63 10.65
N GLY A 83 9.52 2.67 11.03
CA GLY A 83 9.65 4.01 10.48
C GLY A 83 8.85 4.27 9.20
N ALA A 84 7.85 3.45 8.86
CA ALA A 84 6.97 3.77 7.75
C ALA A 84 6.26 5.12 7.97
N THR A 85 6.19 5.93 6.92
CA THR A 85 5.58 7.27 6.91
C THR A 85 4.37 7.34 5.97
N GLU A 86 4.36 6.50 4.94
CA GLU A 86 3.32 6.43 3.91
C GLU A 86 2.84 4.98 3.72
N MET A 87 1.60 4.85 3.27
CA MET A 87 1.01 3.60 2.79
C MET A 87 0.71 3.73 1.31
N HIS A 88 1.30 2.86 0.50
CA HIS A 88 1.06 2.79 -0.94
C HIS A 88 0.15 1.60 -1.23
N VAL A 89 -0.98 1.84 -1.90
CA VAL A 89 -2.02 0.82 -2.13
C VAL A 89 -2.16 0.52 -3.61
N HIS A 90 -1.90 -0.74 -3.99
CA HIS A 90 -2.09 -1.26 -5.34
C HIS A 90 -3.40 -2.05 -5.44
N ARG A 91 -4.36 -1.58 -6.23
CA ARG A 91 -5.71 -2.20 -6.37
C ARG A 91 -5.96 -2.85 -7.73
N LEU A 92 -4.93 -2.99 -8.58
CA LEU A 92 -5.11 -3.48 -9.96
C LEU A 92 -4.90 -5.00 -10.10
N ALA A 93 -4.47 -5.68 -9.04
CA ALA A 93 -4.41 -7.14 -9.00
C ALA A 93 -5.82 -7.71 -8.83
N ARG A 94 -6.24 -8.55 -9.78
CA ARG A 94 -7.61 -9.02 -9.95
C ARG A 94 -7.99 -10.14 -8.98
N ASP A 95 -7.01 -10.94 -8.58
CA ASP A 95 -7.21 -12.11 -7.74
C ASP A 95 -6.06 -12.30 -6.75
N GLU A 96 -6.20 -13.30 -5.87
CA GLU A 96 -5.22 -13.61 -4.84
C GLU A 96 -3.87 -14.08 -5.42
N ALA A 97 -3.89 -14.76 -6.56
CA ALA A 97 -2.68 -15.24 -7.22
C ALA A 97 -1.89 -14.06 -7.81
N GLU A 98 -2.58 -13.10 -8.44
CA GLU A 98 -1.99 -11.85 -8.90
C GLU A 98 -1.45 -11.03 -7.73
N ARG A 99 -2.20 -10.88 -6.63
CA ARG A 99 -1.69 -10.19 -5.43
C ARG A 99 -0.44 -10.86 -4.88
N SER A 100 -0.44 -12.18 -4.76
CA SER A 100 0.72 -12.95 -4.31
C SER A 100 1.92 -12.77 -5.23
N ALA A 101 1.71 -12.74 -6.55
CA ALA A 101 2.78 -12.48 -7.52
C ALA A 101 3.34 -11.07 -7.40
N VAL A 102 2.47 -10.05 -7.23
CA VAL A 102 2.91 -8.66 -7.02
C VAL A 102 3.72 -8.53 -5.74
N ILE A 103 3.29 -9.17 -4.64
CA ILE A 103 4.03 -9.16 -3.37
C ILE A 103 5.40 -9.79 -3.54
N ALA A 104 5.47 -10.98 -4.12
CA ALA A 104 6.73 -11.67 -4.37
C ALA A 104 7.67 -10.88 -5.29
N ASP A 105 7.13 -10.08 -6.22
CA ASP A 105 7.93 -9.24 -7.11
C ASP A 105 8.40 -7.93 -6.47
N LEU A 106 7.71 -7.45 -5.43
CA LEU A 106 7.99 -6.19 -4.72
C LEU A 106 8.80 -6.35 -3.43
N GLN A 107 8.83 -7.54 -2.82
CA GLN A 107 9.56 -7.85 -1.59
C GLN A 107 11.09 -7.99 -1.79
N ASP A 108 11.69 -7.21 -2.69
CA ASP A 108 13.15 -7.25 -2.91
C ASP A 108 13.92 -7.06 -1.58
N ASP A 109 14.92 -7.91 -1.32
CA ASP A 109 15.82 -7.98 -0.13
C ASP A 109 15.63 -6.89 0.96
N ILE A 110 14.48 -6.88 1.65
CA ILE A 110 14.24 -6.06 2.86
C ILE A 110 15.09 -6.59 4.02
#